data_AF-A0A6A5VBV6-F1
#
_entry.id   AF-A0A6A5VBV6-F1
#
_cell.length_a   1.000
_cell.length_b   1.000
_cell.length_c   1.000
_cell.angle_alpha   90.00
_cell.angle_beta   90.00
_cell.angle_gamma   90.00
#
_symmetry.space_group_name_H-M   'P 1'
#
loop_
_entity.id
_entity.type
_entity.pdbx_description
1 polymer ?
#
loop_
_entity_poly.entity_id
_entity_poly.type
_entity_poly.pdbx_seq_one_letter_code
_entity_poly.pdbx_strand_id
1 'polypeptide(L)'
;MAKKDCEQVSAQCPVEDTIYGYAPNLGANGIYAFIFAICTLVTLILVFVGALGESLGYIGRILLHNNPWDGASMTIQLLLIIVAPSFLAAALYMTLGTLMQYFGPEHTKLPARLWTWPFVTADLIGFVSQCGGGILASMGDSNPSLGTAGNSIMVAGVSFQAAVMFIAGVLATDFAIRLYRRQGAVAYKALPKDLKIFLWCMMTAFLLILARCFYRIPAMAGGVGGPMMRKEAEFMIFDGW
;
A
#
# COMPACT_ATOMS: atom_id res chain seq x y z
N MET A 1 -18.62 14.26 -47.20
CA MET A 1 -19.66 15.22 -46.77
C MET A 1 -19.31 15.64 -45.36
N ALA A 2 -19.26 16.95 -45.10
CA ALA A 2 -18.81 17.53 -43.84
C ALA A 2 -19.67 17.03 -42.66
N LYS A 3 -19.02 16.45 -41.64
CA LYS A 3 -19.65 16.08 -40.37
C LYS A 3 -20.18 17.37 -39.75
N LYS A 4 -21.49 17.61 -39.81
CA LYS A 4 -22.12 18.73 -39.10
C LYS A 4 -21.80 18.56 -37.61
N ASP A 5 -21.52 19.66 -36.92
CA ASP A 5 -21.35 19.70 -35.47
C ASP A 5 -22.67 19.29 -34.80
N CYS A 6 -22.88 17.98 -34.61
CA CYS A 6 -24.03 17.42 -33.94
C CYS A 6 -23.81 17.52 -32.42
N GLU A 7 -24.45 18.49 -31.77
CA GLU A 7 -24.36 18.67 -30.31
C GLU A 7 -25.37 17.81 -29.53
N GLN A 8 -26.45 17.35 -30.18
CA GLN A 8 -27.53 16.60 -29.55
C GLN A 8 -28.07 15.50 -30.47
N VAL A 9 -28.57 14.41 -29.87
CA VAL A 9 -29.22 13.31 -30.58
C VAL A 9 -30.52 13.82 -31.18
N SER A 10 -30.64 13.76 -32.51
CA SER A 10 -31.84 14.19 -33.25
C SER A 10 -32.04 13.31 -34.47
N ALA A 11 -33.19 13.42 -35.15
CA ALA A 11 -33.45 12.68 -36.38
C ALA A 11 -32.41 12.93 -37.51
N GLN A 12 -31.65 14.02 -37.42
CA GLN A 12 -30.59 14.39 -38.37
C GLN A 12 -29.18 13.95 -37.90
N CYS A 13 -29.05 13.48 -36.64
CA CYS A 13 -27.82 13.05 -35.99
C CYS A 13 -28.12 11.78 -35.15
N PRO A 14 -28.19 10.59 -35.79
CA PRO A 14 -28.52 9.34 -35.10
C PRO A 14 -27.39 8.87 -34.17
N VAL A 15 -27.75 8.02 -33.20
CA VAL A 15 -26.82 7.51 -32.18
C VAL A 15 -25.71 6.64 -32.79
N GLU A 16 -25.98 5.99 -33.93
CA GLU A 16 -25.01 5.17 -34.66
C GLU A 16 -23.82 5.98 -35.19
N ASP A 17 -24.00 7.28 -35.46
CA ASP A 17 -22.95 8.17 -35.99
C ASP A 17 -22.03 8.74 -34.89
N THR A 18 -22.31 8.41 -33.62
CA THR A 18 -21.47 8.78 -32.48
C THR A 18 -20.21 7.91 -32.41
N ILE A 19 -19.17 8.36 -31.68
CA ILE A 19 -17.91 7.61 -31.51
C ILE A 19 -18.16 6.19 -30.95
N TYR A 20 -19.15 6.06 -30.07
CA TYR A 20 -19.49 4.77 -29.45
C TYR A 20 -20.53 3.98 -30.25
N GLY A 21 -21.33 4.62 -31.11
CA GLY A 21 -22.38 3.96 -31.89
C GLY A 21 -23.56 3.43 -31.05
N TYR A 22 -23.59 3.70 -29.74
CA TYR A 22 -24.66 3.31 -28.81
C TYR A 22 -24.81 4.34 -27.69
N ALA A 23 -25.99 4.40 -27.07
CA ALA A 23 -26.23 5.19 -25.88
C ALA A 23 -25.75 4.41 -24.64
N PRO A 24 -24.77 4.93 -23.86
CA PRO A 24 -24.29 4.23 -22.67
C PRO A 24 -25.41 4.01 -21.65
N ASN A 25 -25.45 2.81 -21.05
CA ASN A 25 -26.44 2.50 -20.02
C ASN A 25 -26.21 3.37 -18.77
N LEU A 26 -27.17 4.24 -18.45
CA LEU A 26 -27.05 5.21 -17.35
C LEU A 26 -26.89 4.53 -15.99
N GLY A 27 -27.65 3.45 -15.74
CA GLY A 27 -27.63 2.73 -14.46
C GLY A 27 -26.30 2.04 -14.22
N ALA A 28 -25.81 1.27 -15.20
CA ALA A 28 -24.54 0.55 -15.08
C ALA A 28 -23.34 1.51 -14.94
N ASN A 29 -23.27 2.55 -15.79
CA ASN A 29 -22.19 3.54 -15.71
C ASN A 29 -22.27 4.38 -14.42
N GLY A 30 -23.48 4.68 -13.92
CA GLY A 30 -23.67 5.34 -12.64
C GLY A 30 -23.18 4.51 -11.45
N ILE A 31 -23.44 3.20 -11.45
CA ILE A 31 -22.92 2.27 -10.44
C ILE A 31 -21.38 2.23 -10.48
N TYR A 32 -20.78 2.11 -11.67
CA TYR A 32 -19.32 2.13 -11.79
C TYR A 32 -18.73 3.45 -11.33
N ALA A 33 -19.31 4.59 -11.72
CA ALA A 33 -18.85 5.91 -11.28
C ALA A 33 -18.93 6.06 -9.75
N PHE A 34 -20.01 5.58 -9.13
CA PHE A 34 -20.18 5.61 -7.68
C PHE A 34 -19.14 4.74 -6.96
N ILE A 35 -18.89 3.52 -7.45
CA ILE A 35 -17.86 2.62 -6.90
C ILE A 35 -16.48 3.29 -6.99
N PHE A 36 -16.11 3.85 -8.14
CA PHE A 36 -14.84 4.54 -8.30
C PHE A 36 -14.73 5.81 -7.44
N ALA A 37 -15.82 6.54 -7.21
CA ALA A 37 -15.84 7.68 -6.30
C ALA A 37 -15.58 7.26 -4.84
N ILE A 38 -16.22 6.18 -4.38
CA ILE A 38 -15.96 5.62 -3.04
C ILE A 38 -14.51 5.16 -2.93
N CYS A 39 -14.02 4.38 -3.91
CA CYS A 39 -12.63 3.92 -3.92
C CYS A 39 -11.64 5.10 -3.87
N THR A 40 -11.94 6.19 -4.58
CA THR A 40 -11.11 7.41 -4.56
C THR A 40 -11.08 8.05 -3.18
N LEU A 41 -12.25 8.25 -2.55
CA LEU A 41 -12.33 8.82 -1.19
C LEU A 41 -11.62 7.95 -0.16
N VAL A 42 -11.84 6.63 -0.21
CA VAL A 42 -11.17 5.68 0.69
C VAL A 42 -9.65 5.74 0.49
N THR A 43 -9.18 5.77 -0.75
CA THR A 43 -7.73 5.85 -1.04
C THR A 43 -7.13 7.16 -0.53
N LEU A 44 -7.81 8.29 -0.72
CA LEU A 44 -7.37 9.59 -0.20
C LEU A 44 -7.27 9.58 1.33
N ILE A 45 -8.26 9.02 2.02
CA ILE A 45 -8.26 8.90 3.49
C ILE A 45 -7.11 8.00 3.94
N LEU A 46 -6.91 6.84 3.30
CA LEU A 46 -5.83 5.91 3.66
C LEU A 46 -4.44 6.54 3.48
N VAL A 47 -4.21 7.22 2.36
CA VAL A 47 -2.94 7.91 2.09
C VAL A 47 -2.74 9.06 3.07
N PHE A 48 -3.79 9.83 3.37
CA PHE A 48 -3.72 10.93 4.32
C PHE A 48 -3.41 10.44 5.75
N VAL A 49 -4.09 9.39 6.20
CA VAL A 49 -3.85 8.77 7.52
C VAL A 49 -2.45 8.16 7.60
N GLY A 50 -1.99 7.50 6.53
CA GLY A 50 -0.62 6.98 6.44
C GLY A 50 0.42 8.09 6.56
N ALA A 51 0.32 9.14 5.73
CA ALA A 51 1.26 10.26 5.74
C ALA A 51 1.25 11.07 7.04
N LEU A 52 0.06 11.28 7.63
CA LEU A 52 -0.05 11.91 8.95
C LEU A 52 0.56 11.03 10.04
N GLY A 53 0.34 9.72 9.98
CA GLY A 53 0.92 8.75 10.91
C GLY A 53 2.44 8.83 10.92
N GLU A 54 3.09 8.81 9.75
CA GLU A 54 4.55 8.97 9.68
C GLU A 54 5.01 10.31 10.23
N SER A 55 4.34 11.40 9.84
CA SER A 55 4.67 12.75 10.30
C SER A 55 4.61 12.85 11.83
N LEU A 56 3.53 12.36 12.44
CA LEU A 56 3.34 12.34 13.89
C LEU A 56 4.32 11.39 14.59
N GLY A 57 4.68 10.27 13.97
CA GLY A 57 5.72 9.36 14.45
C GLY A 57 7.10 10.03 14.53
N TYR A 58 7.45 10.81 13.51
CA TYR A 58 8.68 11.62 13.51
C TYR A 58 8.62 12.80 14.48
N ILE A 59 7.45 13.41 14.70
CA ILE A 59 7.27 14.40 15.76
C ILE A 59 7.52 13.75 17.13
N GLY A 60 7.07 12.52 17.36
CA GLY A 60 7.40 11.73 18.55
C GLY A 60 8.92 11.56 18.75
N ARG A 61 9.67 11.31 17.66
CA ARG A 61 11.15 11.30 17.70
C ARG A 61 11.75 12.64 18.12
N ILE A 62 11.23 13.73 17.58
CA ILE A 62 11.71 15.08 17.92
C ILE A 62 11.46 15.36 19.41
N LEU A 63 10.33 14.93 19.96
CA LEU A 63 10.03 15.09 21.39
C LEU A 63 10.98 14.25 22.28
N LEU A 64 11.35 13.05 21.84
CA LEU A 64 12.33 12.20 22.53
C LEU A 64 13.75 12.78 22.55
N HIS A 65 14.09 13.66 21.62
CA HIS A 65 15.36 14.39 21.67
C HIS A 65 15.49 15.22 22.96
N ASN A 66 14.39 15.82 23.42
CA ASN A 66 14.37 16.64 24.63
C ASN A 66 14.25 15.80 25.91
N ASN A 67 13.44 14.73 25.89
CA ASN A 67 13.31 13.82 27.03
C ASN A 67 13.17 12.35 26.56
N PRO A 68 14.29 11.60 26.52
CA PRO A 68 14.29 10.19 26.12
C PRO A 68 13.51 9.25 27.05
N TRP A 69 13.19 9.70 28.27
CA TRP A 69 12.45 8.93 29.27
C TRP A 69 10.93 9.11 29.16
N ASP A 70 10.45 9.96 28.25
CA ASP A 70 9.03 10.12 28.03
C ASP A 70 8.44 8.89 27.31
N GLY A 71 7.86 7.99 28.11
CA GLY A 71 7.22 6.77 27.64
C GLY A 71 6.05 7.04 26.67
N ALA A 72 5.39 8.20 26.77
CA ALA A 72 4.31 8.55 25.85
C ALA A 72 4.87 8.86 24.45
N SER A 73 5.90 9.69 24.34
CA SER A 73 6.57 9.99 23.07
C SER A 73 7.21 8.75 22.44
N MET A 74 7.80 7.86 23.25
CA MET A 74 8.34 6.56 22.79
C MET A 74 7.25 5.65 22.22
N THR A 75 6.11 5.59 22.89
CA THR A 75 4.97 4.78 22.43
C THR A 75 4.35 5.35 21.15
N ILE A 76 4.16 6.67 21.08
CA ILE A 76 3.62 7.36 19.90
C ILE A 76 4.53 7.16 18.69
N GLN A 77 5.84 7.38 18.85
CA GLN A 77 6.82 7.13 17.80
C GLN A 77 6.73 5.67 17.33
N LEU A 78 6.82 4.71 18.25
CA LEU A 78 6.91 3.30 17.90
C LEU A 78 5.65 2.84 17.16
N LEU A 79 4.46 3.16 17.69
CA LEU A 79 3.19 2.74 17.09
C LEU A 79 2.98 3.41 15.74
N LEU A 80 3.07 4.73 15.64
CA LEU A 80 2.71 5.43 14.41
C LEU A 80 3.64 5.10 13.24
N ILE A 81 4.94 4.92 13.51
CA ILE A 81 5.91 4.50 12.50
C ILE A 81 5.68 3.03 12.06
N ILE A 82 5.09 2.19 12.91
CA ILE A 82 4.71 0.81 12.55
C ILE A 82 3.41 0.79 11.73
N VAL A 83 2.41 1.59 12.11
CA VAL A 83 1.08 1.56 11.51
C VAL A 83 1.08 2.17 10.11
N ALA A 84 1.71 3.32 9.96
CA ALA A 84 1.62 4.16 8.77
C ALA A 84 1.97 3.45 7.44
N PRO A 85 3.07 2.67 7.32
CA PRO A 85 3.42 2.00 6.07
C PRO A 85 2.39 0.94 5.66
N SER A 86 1.65 0.35 6.61
CA SER A 86 0.60 -0.63 6.30
C SER A 86 -0.58 0.01 5.56
N PHE A 87 -0.93 1.27 5.89
CA PHE A 87 -1.96 2.02 5.17
C PHE A 87 -1.49 2.44 3.77
N LEU A 88 -0.21 2.81 3.62
CA LEU A 88 0.38 3.11 2.31
C LEU A 88 0.45 1.86 1.42
N ALA A 89 0.82 0.70 1.98
CA ALA A 89 0.79 -0.58 1.29
C ALA A 89 -0.62 -0.95 0.82
N ALA A 90 -1.64 -0.76 1.67
CA ALA A 90 -3.03 -0.98 1.32
C ALA A 90 -3.48 -0.13 0.12
N ALA A 91 -3.12 1.16 0.08
CA ALA A 91 -3.40 2.05 -1.05
C ALA A 91 -2.70 1.60 -2.34
N LEU A 92 -1.45 1.13 -2.23
CA LEU A 92 -0.71 0.54 -3.36
C LEU A 92 -1.40 -0.72 -3.90
N TYR A 93 -1.87 -1.63 -3.04
CA TYR A 93 -2.59 -2.83 -3.46
C TYR A 93 -3.93 -2.52 -4.15
N MET A 94 -4.65 -1.49 -3.70
CA MET A 94 -5.88 -1.02 -4.37
C MET A 94 -5.59 -0.47 -5.77
N THR A 95 -4.53 0.33 -5.88
CA THR A 95 -4.09 0.94 -7.13
C THR A 95 -3.63 -0.12 -8.12
N LEU A 96 -2.84 -1.09 -7.66
CA LEU A 96 -2.37 -2.22 -8.45
C LEU A 96 -3.54 -3.08 -8.97
N GLY A 97 -4.53 -3.35 -8.12
CA GLY A 97 -5.75 -4.07 -8.52
C GLY A 97 -6.52 -3.35 -9.64
N THR A 98 -6.62 -2.03 -9.56
CA THR A 98 -7.27 -1.20 -10.60
C THR A 98 -6.46 -1.21 -11.89
N LEU A 99 -5.13 -1.11 -11.79
CA LEU A 99 -4.22 -1.15 -12.92
C LEU A 99 -4.32 -2.48 -13.68
N MET A 100 -4.46 -3.61 -12.97
CA MET A 100 -4.64 -4.92 -13.58
C MET A 100 -5.98 -5.04 -14.33
N GLN A 101 -7.04 -4.38 -13.85
CA GLN A 101 -8.31 -4.32 -14.58
C GLN A 101 -8.17 -3.49 -15.86
N TYR A 102 -7.41 -2.39 -15.80
CA TYR A 102 -7.17 -1.51 -16.96
C TYR A 102 -6.38 -2.19 -18.08
N PHE A 103 -5.30 -2.91 -17.75
CA PHE A 103 -4.46 -3.61 -18.75
C PHE A 103 -5.05 -4.93 -19.25
N GLY A 104 -6.16 -5.37 -18.67
CA GLY A 104 -6.87 -6.60 -19.05
C GLY A 104 -6.52 -7.79 -18.14
N PRO A 105 -7.53 -8.51 -17.62
CA PRO A 105 -7.35 -9.64 -16.69
C PRO A 105 -6.68 -10.87 -17.33
N GLU A 106 -6.51 -10.90 -18.66
CA GLU A 106 -5.85 -12.01 -19.37
C GLU A 106 -4.35 -12.14 -19.06
N HIS A 107 -3.75 -11.10 -18.47
CA HIS A 107 -2.33 -11.03 -18.15
C HIS A 107 -2.00 -11.45 -16.70
N THR A 108 -3.01 -11.69 -15.85
CA THR A 108 -2.85 -12.13 -14.45
C THR A 108 -3.38 -13.53 -14.20
N LYS A 109 -2.69 -14.32 -13.36
CA LYS A 109 -3.19 -15.63 -12.87
C LYS A 109 -4.21 -15.49 -11.74
N LEU A 110 -4.16 -14.38 -11.00
CA LEU A 110 -5.13 -14.06 -9.94
C LEU A 110 -6.17 -13.07 -10.48
N PRO A 111 -7.47 -13.28 -10.21
CA PRO A 111 -8.49 -12.29 -10.50
C PRO A 111 -8.22 -11.00 -9.71
N ALA A 112 -8.41 -9.84 -10.35
CA ALA A 112 -8.10 -8.52 -9.79
C ALA A 112 -8.75 -8.26 -8.42
N ARG A 113 -9.87 -8.92 -8.11
CA ARG A 113 -10.56 -8.81 -6.81
C ARG A 113 -9.80 -9.47 -5.65
N LEU A 114 -8.98 -10.49 -5.93
CA LEU A 114 -8.15 -11.20 -4.94
C LEU A 114 -6.78 -10.55 -4.72
N TRP A 115 -6.49 -9.45 -5.42
CA TRP A 115 -5.22 -8.73 -5.27
C TRP A 115 -5.20 -7.71 -4.14
N THR A 116 -6.36 -7.29 -3.64
CA THR A 116 -6.45 -6.25 -2.62
C THR A 116 -6.83 -6.84 -1.28
N TRP A 117 -7.95 -7.58 -1.21
CA TRP A 117 -8.52 -8.03 0.06
C TRP A 117 -7.61 -8.95 0.86
N PRO A 118 -7.05 -10.05 0.30
CA PRO A 118 -6.22 -10.97 1.08
C PRO A 118 -4.96 -10.29 1.66
N PHE A 119 -4.30 -9.45 0.87
CA PHE A 119 -3.08 -8.76 1.28
C PHE A 119 -3.37 -7.70 2.34
N VAL A 120 -4.43 -6.91 2.18
CA VAL A 120 -4.85 -5.93 3.19
C VAL A 120 -5.27 -6.62 4.49
N THR A 121 -5.98 -7.75 4.43
CA THR A 121 -6.37 -8.49 5.63
C THR A 121 -5.16 -9.10 6.33
N ALA A 122 -4.18 -9.59 5.59
CA ALA A 122 -2.96 -10.14 6.15
C ALA A 122 -2.09 -9.06 6.80
N ASP A 123 -1.97 -7.88 6.18
CA ASP A 123 -1.31 -6.72 6.79
C ASP A 123 -2.04 -6.26 8.06
N LEU A 124 -3.37 -6.26 8.07
CA LEU A 124 -4.15 -5.94 9.26
C LEU A 124 -3.89 -6.94 10.40
N ILE A 125 -3.81 -8.24 10.10
CA ILE A 125 -3.47 -9.27 11.09
C ILE A 125 -2.04 -9.06 11.62
N GLY A 126 -1.09 -8.76 10.73
CA GLY A 126 0.29 -8.43 11.10
C GLY A 126 0.37 -7.20 12.01
N PHE A 127 -0.41 -6.16 11.70
CA PHE A 127 -0.52 -4.94 12.49
C PHE A 127 -1.11 -5.20 13.89
N VAL A 128 -2.24 -5.91 13.98
CA VAL A 128 -2.87 -6.24 15.26
C VAL A 128 -1.94 -7.09 16.12
N SER A 129 -1.22 -8.04 15.50
CA SER A 129 -0.22 -8.85 16.19
C SER A 129 0.94 -8.01 16.74
N GLN A 130 1.42 -7.01 15.98
CA GLN A 130 2.46 -6.09 16.44
C GLN A 130 1.98 -5.20 17.60
N CYS A 131 0.77 -4.66 17.53
CA CYS A 131 0.17 -3.89 18.63
C CYS A 131 0.00 -4.73 19.89
N GLY A 132 -0.59 -5.92 19.77
CA GLY A 132 -0.77 -6.83 20.89
C GLY A 132 0.57 -7.30 21.48
N GLY A 133 1.52 -7.66 20.62
CA GLY A 133 2.87 -8.05 21.03
C GLY A 133 3.63 -6.92 21.71
N GLY A 134 3.53 -5.68 21.22
CA GLY A 134 4.14 -4.50 21.82
C GLY A 134 3.58 -4.16 23.20
N ILE A 135 2.26 -4.26 23.39
CA ILE A 135 1.61 -4.07 24.70
C ILE A 135 2.05 -5.15 25.69
N LEU A 136 2.14 -6.41 25.26
CA LEU A 136 2.62 -7.49 26.13
C LEU A 136 4.11 -7.34 26.45
N ALA A 137 4.91 -6.88 25.49
CA ALA A 137 6.34 -6.63 25.67
C ALA A 137 6.59 -5.52 26.71
N SER A 138 5.76 -4.47 26.76
CA SER A 138 5.91 -3.39 27.74
C SER A 138 5.54 -3.80 29.17
N MET A 139 4.80 -4.89 29.35
CA MET A 139 4.51 -5.47 30.67
C MET A 139 5.67 -6.34 31.22
N GLY A 140 6.77 -6.48 30.47
CA GLY A 140 7.91 -7.33 30.81
C GLY A 140 8.56 -7.05 32.17
N ASP A 141 8.54 -5.79 32.62
CA ASP A 141 9.07 -5.40 33.93
C ASP A 141 8.29 -6.04 35.09
N SER A 142 6.99 -6.26 34.90
CA SER A 142 6.13 -6.92 35.89
C SER A 142 6.16 -8.45 35.78
N ASN A 143 6.29 -8.97 34.55
CA ASN A 143 6.21 -10.39 34.23
C ASN A 143 7.14 -10.73 33.06
N PRO A 144 8.34 -11.29 33.32
CA PRO A 144 9.33 -11.57 32.28
C PRO A 144 8.84 -12.55 31.21
N SER A 145 7.96 -13.49 31.58
CA SER A 145 7.35 -14.45 30.66
C SER A 145 6.41 -13.79 29.66
N LEU A 146 5.59 -12.82 30.12
CA LEU A 146 4.68 -12.04 29.27
C LEU A 146 5.47 -11.11 28.34
N GLY A 147 6.55 -10.49 28.82
CA GLY A 147 7.41 -9.65 27.99
C GLY A 147 8.05 -10.41 26.82
N THR A 148 8.56 -11.61 27.11
CA THR A 148 9.20 -12.48 26.09
C THR A 148 8.17 -13.00 25.08
N ALA A 149 6.98 -13.38 25.55
CA ALA A 149 5.88 -13.79 24.69
C ALA A 149 5.42 -12.64 23.78
N GLY A 150 5.28 -11.42 24.33
CA GLY A 150 4.94 -10.22 23.57
C GLY A 150 5.93 -9.91 22.46
N ASN A 151 7.23 -9.95 22.77
CA ASN A 151 8.27 -9.74 21.76
C ASN A 151 8.20 -10.77 20.62
N SER A 152 7.96 -12.04 20.97
CA SER A 152 7.82 -13.11 19.98
C SER A 152 6.60 -12.92 19.07
N ILE A 153 5.46 -12.50 19.63
CA ILE A 153 4.24 -12.19 18.89
C ILE A 153 4.47 -10.99 17.94
N MET A 154 5.15 -9.95 18.41
CA MET A 154 5.48 -8.77 17.62
C MET A 154 6.36 -9.13 16.42
N VAL A 155 7.42 -9.93 16.64
CA VAL A 155 8.33 -10.42 15.57
C VAL A 155 7.60 -11.33 14.58
N ALA A 156 6.72 -12.20 15.07
CA ALA A 156 5.91 -13.06 14.22
C ALA A 156 4.98 -12.23 13.31
N GLY A 157 4.34 -11.19 13.86
CA GLY A 157 3.46 -10.28 13.11
C GLY A 157 4.18 -9.57 11.97
N VAL A 158 5.34 -8.96 12.24
CA VAL A 158 6.11 -8.25 11.19
C VAL A 158 6.71 -9.21 10.16
N SER A 159 7.11 -10.42 10.58
CA SER A 159 7.64 -11.43 9.66
C SER A 159 6.55 -11.97 8.72
N PHE A 160 5.34 -12.19 9.25
CA PHE A 160 4.19 -12.58 8.45
C PHE A 160 3.82 -11.51 7.42
N GLN A 161 3.77 -10.25 7.85
CA GLN A 161 3.51 -9.10 6.98
C GLN A 161 4.55 -9.00 5.85
N ALA A 162 5.85 -9.11 6.19
CA ALA A 162 6.92 -9.08 5.20
C ALA A 162 6.83 -10.22 4.18
N ALA A 163 6.51 -11.44 4.63
CA ALA A 163 6.36 -12.59 3.75
C ALA A 163 5.19 -12.41 2.77
N VAL A 164 4.06 -11.91 3.25
CA VAL A 164 2.87 -11.64 2.43
C VAL A 164 3.16 -10.56 1.39
N MET A 165 3.80 -9.46 1.80
CA MET A 165 4.20 -8.39 0.90
C MET A 165 5.21 -8.86 -0.14
N PHE A 166 6.18 -9.71 0.25
CA PHE A 166 7.12 -10.31 -0.69
C PHE A 166 6.41 -11.15 -1.76
N ILE A 167 5.43 -11.98 -1.37
CA ILE A 167 4.61 -12.76 -2.31
C ILE A 167 3.84 -11.82 -3.26
N ALA A 168 3.26 -10.73 -2.75
CA ALA A 168 2.59 -9.73 -3.58
C ALA A 168 3.55 -9.13 -4.63
N GLY A 169 4.79 -8.83 -4.23
CA GLY A 169 5.83 -8.30 -5.10
C GLY A 169 6.25 -9.27 -6.21
N VAL A 170 6.40 -10.55 -5.89
CA VAL A 170 6.69 -11.60 -6.88
C VAL A 170 5.56 -11.70 -7.90
N LEU A 171 4.31 -11.72 -7.44
CA LEU A 171 3.15 -11.78 -8.33
C LEU A 171 3.07 -10.51 -9.21
N ALA A 172 3.36 -9.33 -8.65
CA ALA A 172 3.28 -8.06 -9.37
C ALA A 172 4.37 -7.97 -10.45
N THR A 173 5.55 -8.51 -10.15
CA THR A 173 6.65 -8.67 -11.09
C THR A 173 6.31 -9.66 -12.20
N ASP A 174 5.70 -10.81 -11.89
CA ASP A 174 5.22 -11.77 -12.89
C ASP A 174 4.19 -11.13 -13.83
N PHE A 175 3.26 -10.33 -13.30
CA PHE A 175 2.33 -9.54 -14.11
C PHE A 175 3.05 -8.55 -15.04
N ALA A 176 4.00 -7.77 -14.51
CA ALA A 176 4.76 -6.80 -15.31
C ALA A 176 5.56 -7.48 -16.44
N ILE A 177 6.22 -8.61 -16.15
CA ILE A 177 6.97 -9.39 -17.15
C ILE A 177 6.04 -9.94 -18.24
N ARG A 178 4.86 -10.44 -17.87
CA ARG A 178 3.88 -10.97 -18.83
C ARG A 178 3.25 -9.91 -19.70
N LEU A 179 2.95 -8.75 -19.13
CA LEU A 179 2.47 -7.59 -19.86
C LEU A 179 3.50 -7.18 -20.93
N TYR A 180 4.78 -7.10 -20.54
CA TYR A 180 5.88 -6.79 -21.44
C TYR A 180 6.07 -7.86 -22.54
N ARG A 181 5.97 -9.15 -22.20
CA ARG A 181 6.14 -10.27 -23.15
C ARG A 181 5.00 -10.40 -24.17
N ARG A 182 3.74 -10.20 -23.76
CA ARG A 182 2.57 -10.42 -24.65
C ARG A 182 2.25 -9.23 -25.54
N GLN A 183 2.28 -8.00 -25.01
CA GLN A 183 1.97 -6.82 -25.81
C GLN A 183 3.21 -6.25 -26.53
N GLY A 184 4.39 -6.81 -26.26
CA GLY A 184 5.67 -6.36 -26.77
C GLY A 184 6.06 -4.97 -26.26
N ALA A 185 7.30 -4.55 -26.54
CA ALA A 185 7.78 -3.20 -26.24
C ALA A 185 6.98 -2.09 -26.94
N VAL A 186 6.08 -2.43 -27.87
CA VAL A 186 5.27 -1.50 -28.68
C VAL A 186 4.12 -0.92 -27.87
N ALA A 187 3.35 -1.71 -27.13
CA ALA A 187 2.29 -1.20 -26.26
C ALA A 187 2.84 -0.39 -25.08
N TYR A 188 3.97 -0.84 -24.50
CA TYR A 188 4.67 -0.07 -23.48
C TYR A 188 5.25 1.23 -24.04
N LYS A 189 5.74 1.26 -25.30
CA LYS A 189 6.15 2.53 -25.94
C LYS A 189 4.98 3.46 -26.17
N ALA A 190 3.82 2.94 -26.54
CA ALA A 190 2.59 3.70 -26.79
C ALA A 190 1.96 4.30 -25.52
N LEU A 191 2.36 3.85 -24.32
CA LEU A 191 1.89 4.44 -23.07
C LEU A 191 2.27 5.93 -22.95
N PRO A 192 1.35 6.79 -22.48
CA PRO A 192 1.66 8.17 -22.16
C PRO A 192 2.77 8.25 -21.11
N LYS A 193 3.60 9.30 -21.20
CA LYS A 193 4.76 9.50 -20.31
C LYS A 193 4.34 9.55 -18.84
N ASP A 194 3.20 10.16 -18.54
CA ASP A 194 2.68 10.32 -17.18
C ASP A 194 2.36 8.97 -16.54
N LEU A 195 1.78 8.04 -17.30
CA LEU A 195 1.50 6.70 -16.81
C LEU A 195 2.78 5.89 -16.56
N LYS A 196 3.84 6.08 -17.37
CA LYS A 196 5.15 5.45 -17.13
C LYS A 196 5.79 5.96 -15.84
N ILE A 197 5.75 7.27 -15.62
CA ILE A 197 6.26 7.90 -14.38
C ILE A 197 5.47 7.35 -13.18
N PHE A 198 4.13 7.31 -13.28
CA PHE A 198 3.28 6.75 -12.25
C PHE A 198 3.64 5.28 -11.90
N LEU A 199 3.84 4.44 -12.91
CA LEU A 199 4.25 3.04 -12.72
C LEU A 199 5.62 2.91 -12.03
N TRP A 200 6.59 3.75 -12.42
CA TRP A 200 7.90 3.78 -11.77
C TRP A 200 7.81 4.26 -10.33
N CYS A 201 7.03 5.31 -10.04
CA CYS A 201 6.79 5.77 -8.68
C CYS A 201 6.15 4.68 -7.81
N MET A 202 5.14 3.98 -8.34
CA MET A 202 4.46 2.88 -7.65
C MET A 202 5.40 1.71 -7.37
N MET A 203 6.24 1.32 -8.34
CA MET A 203 7.25 0.28 -8.17
C MET A 203 8.27 0.66 -7.09
N THR A 204 8.77 1.89 -7.12
CA THR A 204 9.74 2.39 -6.14
C THR A 204 9.12 2.42 -4.75
N ALA A 205 7.91 2.96 -4.59
CA ALA A 205 7.21 2.99 -3.30
C ALA A 205 7.01 1.58 -2.73
N PHE A 206 6.62 0.62 -3.58
CA PHE A 206 6.47 -0.78 -3.16
C PHE A 206 7.79 -1.39 -2.67
N LEU A 207 8.89 -1.17 -3.39
CA LEU A 207 10.22 -1.68 -3.02
C LEU A 207 10.74 -1.05 -1.72
N LEU A 208 10.50 0.25 -1.51
CA LEU A 208 10.89 0.96 -0.29
C LEU A 208 10.16 0.41 0.94
N ILE A 209 8.84 0.21 0.86
CA ILE A 209 8.05 -0.40 1.93
C ILE A 209 8.50 -1.86 2.18
N LEU A 210 8.82 -2.61 1.12
CA LEU A 210 9.30 -3.99 1.28
C LEU A 210 10.67 -4.04 1.99
N ALA A 211 11.59 -3.17 1.62
CA ALA A 211 12.89 -3.04 2.28
C ALA A 211 12.74 -2.70 3.76
N ARG A 212 11.80 -1.80 4.08
CA ARG A 212 11.42 -1.43 5.46
C ARG A 212 10.93 -2.64 6.25
N CYS A 213 10.03 -3.45 5.69
CA CYS A 213 9.53 -4.68 6.32
C CYS A 213 10.68 -5.66 6.64
N PHE A 214 11.65 -5.83 5.73
CA PHE A 214 12.82 -6.68 5.99
C PHE A 214 13.74 -6.15 7.09
N TYR A 215 13.94 -4.83 7.17
CA TYR A 215 14.73 -4.20 8.25
C TYR A 215 14.05 -4.34 9.62
N ARG A 216 12.72 -4.30 9.67
CA ARG A 216 11.97 -4.38 10.92
C ARG A 216 12.03 -5.75 11.60
N ILE A 217 12.21 -6.83 10.84
CA ILE A 217 12.36 -8.19 11.39
C ILE A 217 13.55 -8.28 12.38
N PRO A 218 14.82 -8.03 11.98
CA PRO A 218 15.95 -8.08 12.89
C PRO A 218 15.92 -6.96 13.94
N ALA A 219 15.35 -5.78 13.62
CA ALA A 219 15.21 -4.69 14.56
C ALA A 219 14.34 -5.08 15.77
N MET A 220 13.26 -5.84 15.54
CA MET A 220 12.37 -6.33 16.61
C MET A 220 12.77 -7.68 17.18
N ALA A 221 13.50 -8.52 16.43
CA ALA A 221 14.02 -9.79 16.92
C ALA A 221 14.98 -9.61 18.12
N GLY A 222 15.67 -8.46 18.19
CA GLY A 222 16.54 -8.10 19.30
C GLY A 222 15.84 -7.64 20.59
N GLY A 223 14.49 -7.53 20.59
CA GLY A 223 13.74 -6.98 21.71
C GLY A 223 13.85 -5.45 21.85
N VAL A 224 13.02 -4.87 22.72
CA VAL A 224 13.06 -3.43 23.03
C VAL A 224 14.43 -3.09 23.60
N GLY A 225 15.23 -2.32 22.85
CA GLY A 225 16.59 -1.93 23.24
C GLY A 225 17.74 -2.77 22.67
N GLY A 226 17.46 -3.67 21.73
CA GLY A 226 18.47 -4.47 21.02
C GLY A 226 19.51 -3.62 20.25
N PRO A 227 20.70 -4.19 19.94
CA PRO A 227 21.83 -3.45 19.36
C PRO A 227 21.53 -2.81 18.00
N MET A 228 20.57 -3.35 17.23
CA MET A 228 20.13 -2.77 15.96
C MET A 228 19.21 -1.55 16.13
N MET A 229 18.35 -1.51 17.17
CA MET A 229 17.54 -0.31 17.47
C MET A 229 18.37 0.88 17.98
N ARG A 230 19.57 0.61 18.52
CA ARG A 230 20.49 1.65 19.04
C ARG A 230 21.31 2.33 17.94
N LYS A 231 21.32 1.80 16.72
CA LYS A 231 22.07 2.37 15.59
C LYS A 231 21.19 3.31 14.77
N GLU A 232 21.26 4.58 15.11
CA GLU A 232 20.45 5.63 14.49
C GLU A 232 20.66 5.75 12.96
N ALA A 233 21.90 5.57 12.48
CA ALA A 233 22.21 5.61 11.05
C ALA A 233 21.55 4.47 10.26
N GLU A 234 21.49 3.26 10.82
CA GLU A 234 20.82 2.12 10.18
C GLU A 234 19.30 2.32 10.14
N PHE A 235 18.72 2.92 11.18
CA PHE A 235 17.30 3.30 11.18
C PHE A 235 17.01 4.37 10.13
N MET A 236 17.81 5.44 10.07
CA MET A 236 17.53 6.60 9.22
C MET A 236 17.72 6.30 7.74
N ILE A 237 18.57 5.33 7.43
CA ILE A 237 18.61 4.70 6.12
C ILE A 237 17.37 3.80 6.03
N PHE A 238 17.37 2.60 6.57
CA PHE A 238 16.41 1.57 6.15
C PHE A 238 14.93 1.75 6.56
N ASP A 239 14.65 2.61 7.54
CA ASP A 239 13.31 2.85 8.10
C ASP A 239 12.94 4.35 8.05
N GLY A 240 13.73 5.13 7.31
CA GLY A 240 13.59 6.58 7.13
C GLY A 240 12.46 7.01 6.19
N TRP A 241 12.03 6.11 5.31
CA TRP A 241 11.22 6.40 4.11
C TRP A 241 9.99 5.50 3.97
#